data_AF-A0A2P6NTF8-F1
#
_entry.id   AF-A0A2P6NTF8-F1
#
_cell.length_a   1.000
_cell.length_b   1.000
_cell.length_c   1.000
_cell.angle_alpha   90.00
_cell.angle_beta   90.00
_cell.angle_gamma   90.00
#
_symmetry.space_group_name_H-M   'P 1'
#
loop_
_entity.id
_entity.type
_entity.pdbx_description
1 polymer ?
#
loop_
_entity_poly.entity_id
_entity_poly.type
_entity_poly.pdbx_seq_one_letter_code
_entity_poly.pdbx_strand_id
1 'polypeptide(L)'
;MWTIRLALVCSVALLAFAAVVHEKGAVETPRMVDANQTVIDMLQRLMKRGGKGDWEFCSSSSECDNGCCSSEYSNDGKTKCTPGGSNCVSGGGGGGGGGGKGDWEMCSSDSDCSNGCCSNQYSNDGQYKCTPGGSQCGGGGGGGGGGGGDGSVPRNAWPTTFSMKGTPFAPGTGGEADVTWCGEKFDVTDGIVSLPLLTWSKAYGSNDPVTYFNNPGLWQQMVNDICGLEVRVTGPGGTFMAVIGDTNEWYENLDHNLHLAGKVSGMSYTPTSMDQVPGFHITGTFTGKKYSIKGSNYPYKY
;
A
#
# COMPACT_ATOMS: atom_id res chain seq x y z
N MET A 1 17.15 29.22 -3.36
CA MET A 1 15.74 28.95 -3.01
C MET A 1 15.66 28.03 -1.78
N TRP A 2 16.02 28.53 -0.59
CA TRP A 2 16.15 27.71 0.64
C TRP A 2 15.57 28.39 1.89
N THR A 3 14.61 29.29 1.73
CA THR A 3 14.11 30.16 2.83
C THR A 3 12.63 29.97 3.20
N ILE A 4 11.90 29.01 2.60
CA ILE A 4 10.44 28.88 2.83
C ILE A 4 10.07 27.81 3.87
N ARG A 5 10.99 26.92 4.28
CA ARG A 5 10.65 25.83 5.22
C ARG A 5 10.73 26.17 6.71
N LEU A 6 11.25 27.35 7.10
CA LEU A 6 11.31 27.76 8.51
C LEU A 6 10.05 28.48 9.00
N ALA A 7 9.20 28.99 8.10
CA ALA A 7 8.04 29.79 8.49
C ALA A 7 6.85 28.96 9.00
N LEU A 8 6.74 27.69 8.61
CA LEU A 8 5.57 26.86 8.95
C LEU A 8 5.63 26.25 10.36
N VAL A 9 6.83 26.10 10.93
CA VAL A 9 7.02 25.52 12.28
C VAL A 9 6.69 26.56 13.37
N CYS A 10 6.85 27.86 13.11
CA CYS A 10 6.45 28.90 14.06
C CYS A 10 4.93 29.16 14.11
N SER A 11 4.18 28.87 13.04
CA SER A 11 2.74 29.14 13.01
C SER A 11 1.89 28.16 13.82
N VAL A 12 2.33 26.90 13.96
CA VAL A 12 1.61 25.89 14.77
C VAL A 12 1.82 26.13 16.28
N ALA A 13 3.00 26.64 16.68
CA ALA A 13 3.25 27.01 18.06
C ALA A 13 2.41 28.23 18.51
N LEU A 14 2.15 29.19 17.61
CA LEU A 14 1.35 30.39 17.93
C LEU A 14 -0.16 30.11 18.02
N LEU A 15 -0.69 29.13 17.27
CA LEU A 15 -2.10 28.75 17.35
C LEU A 15 -2.45 27.95 18.62
N ALA A 16 -1.48 27.27 19.24
CA ALA A 16 -1.67 26.57 20.50
C ALA A 16 -1.79 27.52 21.72
N PHE A 17 -1.26 28.75 21.63
CA PHE A 17 -1.35 29.73 22.72
C PHE A 17 -2.59 30.63 22.65
N ALA A 18 -3.20 30.80 21.47
CA ALA A 18 -4.35 31.69 21.30
C ALA A 18 -5.68 31.08 21.81
N ALA A 19 -5.77 29.76 22.01
CA ALA A 19 -6.98 29.10 22.48
C ALA A 19 -7.13 29.09 24.03
N VAL A 20 -6.15 29.58 24.79
CA VAL A 20 -6.15 29.53 26.27
C VAL A 20 -6.61 30.85 26.90
N VAL A 21 -6.81 31.93 26.13
CA VAL A 21 -7.17 33.24 26.68
C VAL A 21 -8.52 33.73 26.15
N HIS A 22 -9.57 32.96 26.40
CA HIS A 22 -10.92 33.54 26.41
C HIS A 22 -11.91 32.68 27.21
N GLU A 23 -11.90 32.78 28.54
CA GLU A 23 -13.13 32.90 29.33
C GLU A 23 -12.80 33.27 30.78
N LYS A 24 -13.38 34.39 31.23
CA LYS A 24 -13.39 34.79 32.63
C LYS A 24 -14.42 33.93 33.36
N GLY A 25 -13.97 33.11 34.29
CA GLY A 25 -14.85 32.42 35.23
C GLY A 25 -14.03 31.65 36.24
N ALA A 26 -13.81 32.25 37.41
CA ALA A 26 -13.14 31.62 38.53
C ALA A 26 -13.91 30.36 38.97
N VAL A 27 -13.33 29.19 38.74
CA VAL A 27 -13.74 27.92 39.35
C VAL A 27 -12.48 27.13 39.69
N GLU A 28 -12.50 26.60 40.90
CA GLU A 28 -11.44 25.88 41.58
C GLU A 28 -10.72 24.85 40.71
N THR A 29 -9.41 24.84 40.84
CA THR A 29 -8.46 23.88 40.27
C THR A 29 -8.87 22.42 40.49
N PRO A 30 -9.13 21.64 39.43
CA PRO A 30 -8.83 20.23 39.44
C PRO A 30 -7.43 20.03 38.86
N ARG A 31 -6.71 19.09 39.49
CA ARG A 31 -5.43 18.52 39.09
C ARG A 31 -5.23 18.55 37.57
N MET A 32 -4.19 19.27 37.12
CA MET A 32 -3.63 19.08 35.78
C MET A 32 -3.35 17.59 35.60
N VAL A 33 -4.13 16.98 34.72
CA VAL A 33 -3.94 15.63 34.22
C VAL A 33 -2.56 15.57 33.57
N ASP A 34 -1.81 14.53 33.92
CA ASP A 34 -0.50 14.19 33.39
C ASP A 34 -0.42 14.45 31.88
N ALA A 35 0.33 15.48 31.52
CA ALA A 35 0.84 15.65 30.17
C ALA A 35 1.84 14.52 29.90
N ASN A 36 1.28 13.39 29.47
CA ASN A 36 1.87 12.41 28.58
C ASN A 36 3.28 11.91 28.97
N GLN A 37 3.34 11.18 30.10
CA GLN A 37 4.52 10.41 30.49
C GLN A 37 5.03 9.51 29.35
N THR A 38 4.15 9.04 28.46
CA THR A 38 4.51 8.25 27.27
C THR A 38 5.34 9.05 26.25
N VAL A 39 5.04 10.35 26.06
CA VAL A 39 5.82 11.22 25.18
C VAL A 39 7.16 11.57 25.80
N ILE A 40 7.22 11.78 27.12
CA ILE A 40 8.49 11.96 27.85
C ILE A 40 9.34 10.69 27.78
N ASP A 41 8.74 9.50 27.93
CA ASP A 41 9.43 8.22 27.82
C ASP A 41 9.88 7.91 26.38
N MET A 42 9.10 8.31 25.35
CA MET A 42 9.53 8.22 23.94
C MET A 42 10.69 9.18 23.65
N LEU A 43 10.63 10.42 24.15
CA LEU A 43 11.71 11.39 24.01
C LEU A 43 12.96 10.96 24.78
N GLN A 44 12.82 10.38 25.96
CA GLN A 44 13.94 9.81 26.72
C GLN A 44 14.52 8.57 26.03
N ARG A 45 13.70 7.70 25.40
CA ARG A 45 14.20 6.58 24.59
C ARG A 45 14.91 7.04 23.31
N LEU A 46 14.47 8.16 22.72
CA LEU A 46 15.12 8.79 21.56
C LEU A 46 16.44 9.47 21.95
N MET A 47 16.51 10.11 23.12
CA MET A 47 17.71 10.83 23.58
C MET A 47 18.75 9.94 24.28
N LYS A 48 18.39 8.71 24.70
CA LYS A 48 19.27 7.77 25.40
C LYS A 48 19.85 6.67 24.50
N ARG A 49 19.79 6.84 23.18
CA ARG A 49 20.60 6.04 22.22
C ARG A 49 22.04 6.55 22.22
N GLY A 50 22.74 6.36 23.33
CA GLY A 50 24.19 6.14 23.25
C GLY A 50 24.34 4.66 22.97
N GLY A 51 24.41 4.28 21.70
CA GLY A 51 24.79 2.93 21.35
C GLY A 51 26.22 2.68 21.82
N LYS A 52 26.56 1.41 21.93
CA LYS A 52 27.91 0.97 22.25
C LYS A 52 28.86 1.42 21.13
N GLY A 53 30.02 1.89 21.54
CA GLY A 53 31.07 2.30 20.62
C GLY A 53 31.65 1.13 19.84
N ASP A 54 32.40 1.43 18.78
CA ASP A 54 33.10 0.41 18.01
C ASP A 54 33.98 -0.47 18.92
N TRP A 55 33.95 -1.78 18.66
CA TRP A 55 34.66 -2.83 19.38
C TRP A 55 34.20 -3.12 20.81
N GLU A 56 33.06 -2.58 21.21
CA GLU A 56 32.40 -3.01 22.45
C GLU A 56 31.59 -4.29 22.24
N PHE A 57 31.53 -5.14 23.27
CA PHE A 57 30.78 -6.38 23.21
C PHE A 57 29.28 -6.11 23.07
N CYS A 58 28.64 -6.83 22.16
CA CYS A 58 27.21 -6.70 21.87
C CYS A 58 26.57 -8.08 21.74
N SER A 59 25.27 -8.15 22.04
CA SER A 59 24.44 -9.33 21.77
C SER A 59 23.46 -9.11 20.61
N SER A 60 23.23 -7.86 20.22
CA SER A 60 22.36 -7.48 19.11
C SER A 60 22.89 -6.25 18.38
N SER A 61 22.62 -6.18 17.07
CA SER A 61 23.01 -5.05 16.23
C SER A 61 22.38 -3.72 16.66
N SER A 62 21.23 -3.76 17.36
CA SER A 62 20.60 -2.58 17.97
C SER A 62 21.33 -2.00 19.17
N GLU A 63 22.29 -2.73 19.77
CA GLU A 63 23.11 -2.20 20.86
C GLU A 63 24.25 -1.30 20.35
N CYS A 64 24.56 -1.33 19.06
CA CYS A 64 25.73 -0.66 18.49
C CYS A 64 25.37 0.65 17.82
N ASP A 65 26.18 1.69 17.99
CA ASP A 65 25.99 2.99 17.29
C ASP A 65 26.08 2.84 15.77
N ASN A 66 26.95 1.94 15.31
CA ASN A 66 27.10 1.61 13.89
C ASN A 66 26.03 0.64 13.36
N GLY A 67 25.09 0.21 14.20
CA GLY A 67 24.00 -0.70 13.83
C GLY A 67 24.44 -2.11 13.47
N CYS A 68 25.65 -2.53 13.81
CA CYS A 68 26.21 -3.83 13.42
C CYS A 68 26.94 -4.52 14.57
N CYS A 69 26.38 -5.63 15.05
CA CYS A 69 27.04 -6.53 15.96
C CYS A 69 27.59 -7.72 15.17
N SER A 70 28.89 -8.01 15.18
CA SER A 70 29.45 -9.15 14.43
C SER A 70 30.66 -9.75 15.14
N SER A 71 30.83 -11.07 15.03
CA SER A 71 32.04 -11.78 15.48
C SER A 71 33.05 -11.98 14.36
N GLU A 72 32.66 -11.81 13.09
CA GLU A 72 33.53 -12.04 11.94
C GLU A 72 34.73 -11.09 11.92
N TYR A 73 34.52 -9.85 12.33
CA TYR A 73 35.58 -8.83 12.39
C TYR A 73 36.27 -8.77 13.76
N SER A 74 35.83 -9.56 14.74
CA SER A 74 36.46 -9.60 16.06
C SER A 74 37.51 -10.70 16.12
N ASN A 75 38.78 -10.33 16.29
CA ASN A 75 39.92 -11.25 16.35
C ASN A 75 39.88 -12.25 17.52
N ASP A 76 38.90 -12.16 18.41
CA ASP A 76 38.72 -13.03 19.59
C ASP A 76 37.50 -13.97 19.48
N GLY A 77 36.83 -14.00 18.33
CA GLY A 77 35.65 -14.86 18.08
C GLY A 77 34.38 -14.46 18.85
N LYS A 78 34.39 -13.31 19.54
CA LYS A 78 33.24 -12.79 20.28
C LYS A 78 32.54 -11.68 19.48
N THR A 79 31.23 -11.52 19.66
CA THR A 79 30.45 -10.49 18.96
C THR A 79 30.75 -9.09 19.53
N LYS A 80 31.15 -8.17 18.65
CA LYS A 80 31.43 -6.77 18.98
C LYS A 80 30.77 -5.83 17.98
N CYS A 81 30.61 -4.56 18.36
CA CYS A 81 30.12 -3.52 17.47
C CYS A 81 31.18 -3.22 16.41
N THR A 82 30.93 -3.56 15.15
CA THR A 82 31.96 -3.54 14.09
C THR A 82 31.62 -2.51 13.02
N PRO A 83 32.46 -1.49 12.80
CA PRO A 83 32.20 -0.49 11.77
C PRO A 83 32.33 -1.09 10.37
N GLY A 84 31.30 -0.92 9.53
CA GLY A 84 31.34 -1.25 8.10
C GLY A 84 31.14 -2.73 7.72
N GLY A 85 30.66 -3.58 8.64
CA GLY A 85 30.36 -4.98 8.32
C GLY A 85 29.01 -5.15 7.64
N SER A 86 28.94 -5.95 6.57
CA SER A 86 27.67 -6.38 5.95
C SER A 86 27.06 -7.62 6.63
N ASN A 87 27.85 -8.33 7.43
CA ASN A 87 27.47 -9.58 8.10
C ASN A 87 27.21 -9.34 9.58
N CYS A 88 26.19 -8.53 9.87
CA CYS A 88 25.76 -8.25 11.23
C CYS A 88 24.87 -9.40 11.71
N VAL A 89 24.97 -9.77 12.99
CA VAL A 89 24.10 -10.76 13.61
C VAL A 89 22.66 -10.24 13.52
N SER A 90 21.87 -10.82 12.62
CA SER A 90 20.44 -10.64 12.54
C SER A 90 19.85 -11.26 13.80
N GLY A 91 19.35 -10.45 14.72
CA GLY A 91 18.83 -10.92 15.99
C GLY A 91 17.73 -11.96 15.77
N GLY A 92 17.99 -13.22 16.13
CA GLY A 92 16.98 -14.27 16.09
C GLY A 92 17.54 -15.68 16.13
N GLY A 93 17.70 -16.22 17.34
CA GLY A 93 17.51 -17.63 17.75
C GLY A 93 17.96 -18.76 16.82
N GLY A 94 19.02 -19.47 17.23
CA GLY A 94 19.52 -20.66 16.53
C GLY A 94 18.67 -21.93 16.68
N GLY A 95 19.00 -22.93 15.87
CA GLY A 95 18.52 -24.30 16.04
C GLY A 95 18.57 -25.17 14.78
N GLY A 96 19.75 -25.66 14.42
CA GLY A 96 20.01 -26.99 13.83
C GLY A 96 19.26 -27.49 12.59
N GLY A 97 20.02 -27.76 11.53
CA GLY A 97 19.82 -28.95 10.68
C GLY A 97 19.02 -28.74 9.40
N GLY A 98 19.71 -28.34 8.33
CA GLY A 98 19.19 -28.30 6.97
C GLY A 98 19.72 -27.06 6.26
N GLY A 99 20.76 -27.23 5.43
CA GLY A 99 21.42 -26.12 4.72
C GLY A 99 20.51 -25.52 3.67
N GLY A 100 19.62 -24.62 4.09
CA GLY A 100 18.97 -23.68 3.19
C GLY A 100 19.99 -22.65 2.72
N LYS A 101 19.87 -22.27 1.45
CA LYS A 101 20.56 -21.17 0.79
C LYS A 101 20.11 -19.84 1.38
N GLY A 102 21.05 -18.89 1.46
CA GLY A 102 20.81 -17.55 1.96
C GLY A 102 19.96 -16.70 1.01
N ASP A 103 19.51 -15.54 1.48
CA ASP A 103 18.76 -14.61 0.66
C ASP A 103 19.57 -14.20 -0.60
N TRP A 104 18.88 -14.06 -1.72
CA TRP A 104 19.39 -13.76 -3.06
C TRP A 104 20.28 -14.83 -3.69
N GLU A 105 20.38 -16.01 -3.09
CA GLU A 105 21.02 -17.15 -3.72
C GLU A 105 20.08 -17.83 -4.70
N MET A 106 20.66 -18.37 -5.78
CA MET A 106 19.92 -19.07 -6.82
C MET A 106 19.30 -20.36 -6.28
N CYS A 107 18.01 -20.54 -6.50
CA CYS A 107 17.25 -21.68 -6.00
C CYS A 107 16.46 -22.36 -7.12
N SER A 108 16.12 -23.62 -6.90
CA SER A 108 15.25 -24.39 -7.80
C SER A 108 13.96 -24.84 -7.13
N SER A 109 13.90 -24.77 -5.80
CA SER A 109 12.74 -25.10 -5.00
C SER A 109 12.68 -24.25 -3.73
N ASP A 110 11.50 -24.06 -3.16
CA ASP A 110 11.32 -23.35 -1.89
C ASP A 110 12.13 -23.99 -0.74
N SER A 111 12.27 -25.33 -0.77
CA SER A 111 13.10 -26.06 0.19
C SER A 111 14.60 -25.81 0.05
N ASP A 112 15.05 -25.22 -1.07
CA ASP A 112 16.44 -24.81 -1.20
C ASP A 112 16.75 -23.62 -0.31
N CYS A 113 15.77 -22.81 0.10
CA CYS A 113 15.98 -21.51 0.72
C CYS A 113 15.77 -21.57 2.24
N SER A 114 16.64 -20.92 3.02
CA SER A 114 16.48 -20.84 4.48
C SER A 114 15.17 -20.16 4.89
N ASN A 115 14.68 -19.24 4.06
CA ASN A 115 13.43 -18.54 4.24
C ASN A 115 12.20 -19.32 3.69
N GLY A 116 12.42 -20.50 3.09
CA GLY A 116 11.38 -21.32 2.49
C GLY A 116 10.73 -20.73 1.24
N CYS A 117 11.40 -19.80 0.53
CA CYS A 117 10.85 -19.13 -0.63
C CYS A 117 11.85 -18.97 -1.77
N CYS A 118 11.54 -19.59 -2.90
CA CYS A 118 12.26 -19.48 -4.15
C CYS A 118 11.41 -18.75 -5.19
N SER A 119 11.67 -17.45 -5.41
CA SER A 119 10.86 -16.62 -6.31
C SER A 119 11.70 -15.77 -7.24
N ASN A 120 11.23 -15.58 -8.48
CA ASN A 120 11.78 -14.63 -9.43
C ASN A 120 11.07 -13.28 -9.42
N GLN A 121 9.92 -13.17 -8.74
CA GLN A 121 9.11 -11.95 -8.69
C GLN A 121 9.88 -10.78 -8.07
N TYR A 122 10.75 -11.08 -7.10
CA TYR A 122 11.56 -10.08 -6.40
C TYR A 122 13.00 -10.05 -6.88
N SER A 123 13.39 -10.90 -7.83
CA SER A 123 14.73 -10.88 -8.40
C SER A 123 14.80 -9.90 -9.58
N ASN A 124 15.67 -8.90 -9.49
CA ASN A 124 15.83 -7.87 -10.52
C ASN A 124 16.35 -8.39 -11.87
N ASP A 125 16.75 -9.66 -11.94
CA ASP A 125 17.29 -10.33 -13.14
C ASP A 125 16.35 -11.41 -13.71
N GLY A 126 15.15 -11.58 -13.15
CA GLY A 126 14.18 -12.58 -13.58
C GLY A 126 14.56 -14.04 -13.25
N GLN A 127 15.64 -14.25 -12.49
CA GLN A 127 16.05 -15.58 -12.03
C GLN A 127 15.40 -15.94 -10.70
N TYR A 128 15.18 -17.23 -10.46
CA TYR A 128 14.68 -17.72 -9.19
C TYR A 128 15.75 -17.62 -8.12
N LYS A 129 15.48 -16.79 -7.09
CA LYS A 129 16.37 -16.59 -5.96
C LYS A 129 15.62 -16.73 -4.64
N CYS A 130 16.36 -17.01 -3.57
CA CYS A 130 15.79 -17.04 -2.23
C CYS A 130 15.40 -15.63 -1.80
N THR A 131 14.12 -15.30 -1.66
CA THR A 131 13.72 -13.89 -1.45
C THR A 131 13.40 -13.61 0.03
N PRO A 132 13.97 -12.54 0.63
CA PRO A 132 13.67 -12.18 2.01
C PRO A 132 12.17 -11.99 2.21
N GLY A 133 11.60 -12.53 3.30
CA GLY A 133 10.18 -12.37 3.64
C GLY A 133 9.28 -13.57 3.33
N GLY A 134 9.75 -14.80 3.61
CA GLY A 134 9.13 -16.08 3.25
C GLY A 134 7.65 -16.31 3.58
N SER A 135 6.99 -15.43 4.34
CA SER A 135 5.54 -15.48 4.56
C SER A 135 4.70 -15.16 3.31
N GLN A 136 5.30 -14.62 2.24
CA GLN A 136 4.59 -14.30 1.00
C GLN A 136 4.58 -15.44 -0.03
N CYS A 137 5.27 -16.56 0.24
CA CYS A 137 5.46 -17.65 -0.73
C CYS A 137 4.47 -18.78 -0.49
N GLY A 138 3.20 -18.40 -0.32
CA GLY A 138 2.08 -19.30 -0.19
C GLY A 138 1.59 -19.78 -1.56
N GLY A 139 2.15 -20.90 -2.03
CA GLY A 139 1.43 -21.86 -2.88
C GLY A 139 1.63 -21.71 -4.38
N GLY A 140 2.36 -22.66 -4.97
CA GLY A 140 2.44 -22.80 -6.42
C GLY A 140 3.35 -23.93 -6.86
N GLY A 141 3.16 -25.13 -6.32
CA GLY A 141 3.87 -26.31 -6.78
C GLY A 141 3.53 -26.63 -8.25
N GLY A 142 4.52 -26.48 -9.13
CA GLY A 142 4.69 -27.29 -10.33
C GLY A 142 4.05 -26.77 -11.63
N GLY A 143 4.90 -26.64 -12.66
CA GLY A 143 4.48 -26.68 -14.06
C GLY A 143 4.78 -25.40 -14.82
N GLY A 144 5.82 -25.44 -15.66
CA GLY A 144 6.28 -24.28 -16.41
C GLY A 144 5.39 -23.84 -17.57
N GLY A 145 5.77 -22.70 -18.14
CA GLY A 145 5.47 -22.35 -19.53
C GLY A 145 4.46 -21.23 -19.71
N GLY A 146 4.96 -20.04 -20.04
CA GLY A 146 4.22 -18.98 -20.73
C GLY A 146 3.72 -17.86 -19.82
N GLY A 147 4.25 -16.65 -20.05
CA GLY A 147 3.74 -15.42 -19.47
C GLY A 147 2.29 -15.15 -19.89
N GLY A 148 1.34 -15.73 -19.15
CA GLY A 148 0.01 -15.21 -18.96
C GLY A 148 -0.04 -14.74 -17.52
N GLY A 149 -0.20 -13.44 -17.28
CA GLY A 149 -0.40 -12.91 -15.94
C GLY A 149 -1.55 -13.68 -15.32
N ASP A 150 -1.28 -14.40 -14.22
CA ASP A 150 -2.29 -15.07 -13.45
C ASP A 150 -3.36 -14.02 -13.14
N GLY A 151 -4.57 -14.21 -13.68
CA GLY A 151 -5.71 -13.30 -13.55
C GLY A 151 -6.22 -13.14 -12.12
N SER A 152 -5.43 -13.56 -11.16
CA SER A 152 -5.60 -13.37 -9.73
C SER A 152 -5.73 -11.88 -9.40
N VAL A 153 -6.85 -11.55 -8.80
CA VAL A 153 -7.06 -10.27 -8.13
C VAL A 153 -6.09 -10.22 -6.94
N PRO A 154 -5.36 -9.11 -6.72
CA PRO A 154 -4.43 -9.01 -5.60
C PRO A 154 -5.07 -9.47 -4.29
N ARG A 155 -4.40 -10.43 -3.64
CA ARG A 155 -4.80 -10.98 -2.33
C ARG A 155 -6.22 -11.56 -2.28
N ASN A 156 -6.76 -11.98 -3.42
CA ASN A 156 -8.14 -12.48 -3.53
C ASN A 156 -9.18 -11.52 -2.96
N ALA A 157 -8.92 -10.20 -3.03
CA ALA A 157 -9.83 -9.19 -2.51
C ALA A 157 -11.22 -9.25 -3.15
N TRP A 158 -11.27 -9.69 -4.42
CA TRP A 158 -12.48 -9.93 -5.17
C TRP A 158 -12.41 -11.29 -5.86
N PRO A 159 -13.56 -11.94 -6.10
CA PRO A 159 -13.61 -13.05 -7.04
C PRO A 159 -13.22 -12.53 -8.45
N THR A 160 -12.62 -13.40 -9.27
CA THR A 160 -12.25 -13.05 -10.65
C THR A 160 -13.44 -12.51 -11.45
N THR A 161 -14.63 -13.04 -11.20
CA THR A 161 -15.90 -12.53 -11.72
C THR A 161 -16.83 -12.14 -10.58
N PHE A 162 -17.40 -10.94 -10.65
CA PHE A 162 -18.34 -10.40 -9.68
C PHE A 162 -19.58 -9.85 -10.39
N SER A 163 -20.67 -9.69 -9.65
CA SER A 163 -21.95 -9.21 -10.16
C SER A 163 -22.54 -8.25 -9.14
N MET A 164 -22.87 -7.03 -9.57
CA MET A 164 -23.33 -5.95 -8.68
C MET A 164 -24.08 -4.86 -9.45
N LYS A 165 -24.60 -3.88 -8.73
CA LYS A 165 -25.26 -2.72 -9.34
C LYS A 165 -24.23 -1.78 -9.96
N GLY A 166 -24.53 -1.24 -11.13
CA GLY A 166 -23.76 -0.18 -11.78
C GLY A 166 -24.33 1.19 -11.47
N THR A 167 -23.45 2.14 -11.20
CA THR A 167 -23.75 3.55 -10.96
C THR A 167 -22.79 4.43 -11.75
N PRO A 168 -23.20 5.63 -12.20
CA PRO A 168 -22.30 6.59 -12.83
C PRO A 168 -21.53 7.41 -11.78
N PHE A 169 -20.35 7.91 -12.14
CA PHE A 169 -19.64 9.00 -11.45
C PHE A 169 -18.97 9.94 -12.47
N ALA A 170 -18.68 11.17 -12.09
CA ALA A 170 -18.11 12.18 -12.99
C ALA A 170 -17.36 13.29 -12.25
N PRO A 171 -16.16 13.68 -12.73
CA PRO A 171 -15.36 14.70 -12.05
C PRO A 171 -16.10 16.03 -11.99
N GLY A 172 -16.02 16.72 -10.83
CA GLY A 172 -16.65 18.02 -10.63
C GLY A 172 -18.17 17.99 -10.49
N THR A 173 -18.79 16.81 -10.44
CA THR A 173 -20.21 16.67 -10.11
C THR A 173 -20.37 16.29 -8.63
N GLY A 174 -21.33 16.89 -7.92
CA GLY A 174 -21.58 16.55 -6.52
C GLY A 174 -20.43 16.84 -5.53
N GLY A 175 -19.41 17.61 -5.93
CA GLY A 175 -18.20 17.83 -5.13
C GLY A 175 -17.11 16.77 -5.33
N GLU A 176 -17.26 15.87 -6.31
CA GLU A 176 -16.24 14.89 -6.69
C GLU A 176 -14.96 15.58 -7.15
N ALA A 177 -13.83 15.05 -6.67
CA ALA A 177 -12.51 15.54 -7.05
C ALA A 177 -12.20 15.25 -8.53
N ASP A 178 -11.34 16.07 -9.14
CA ASP A 178 -10.79 15.81 -10.48
C ASP A 178 -9.59 14.84 -10.44
N VAL A 179 -9.26 14.30 -9.27
CA VAL A 179 -8.17 13.37 -9.00
C VAL A 179 -8.74 12.17 -8.26
N THR A 180 -8.49 10.97 -8.77
CA THR A 180 -8.98 9.72 -8.17
C THR A 180 -8.18 9.32 -6.93
N TRP A 181 -8.64 8.30 -6.21
CA TRP A 181 -7.88 7.65 -5.13
C TRP A 181 -6.53 7.09 -5.60
N CYS A 182 -6.42 6.74 -6.90
CA CYS A 182 -5.16 6.32 -7.53
C CYS A 182 -4.17 7.49 -7.77
N GLY A 183 -4.56 8.73 -7.49
CA GLY A 183 -3.72 9.92 -7.63
C GLY A 183 -3.66 10.49 -9.05
N GLU A 184 -4.52 10.03 -9.95
CA GLU A 184 -4.51 10.43 -11.36
C GLU A 184 -5.74 11.28 -11.70
N LYS A 185 -5.56 12.24 -12.61
CA LYS A 185 -6.69 13.04 -13.11
C LYS A 185 -7.49 12.24 -14.12
N PHE A 186 -8.80 12.45 -14.17
CA PHE A 186 -9.69 11.82 -15.14
C PHE A 186 -10.71 12.82 -15.69
N ASP A 187 -11.25 12.52 -16.86
CA ASP A 187 -12.36 13.22 -17.51
C ASP A 187 -13.55 12.27 -17.71
N VAL A 188 -14.72 12.77 -18.13
CA VAL A 188 -15.95 11.97 -18.28
C VAL A 188 -15.89 10.83 -19.32
N THR A 189 -14.87 10.83 -20.18
CA THR A 189 -14.69 9.87 -21.28
C THR A 189 -13.79 8.70 -20.89
N ASP A 190 -13.02 8.80 -19.80
CA ASP A 190 -12.09 7.76 -19.37
C ASP A 190 -12.80 6.44 -19.03
N GLY A 191 -12.32 5.34 -19.60
CA GLY A 191 -12.81 3.99 -19.31
C GLY A 191 -12.33 3.48 -17.95
N ILE A 192 -12.74 4.16 -16.88
CA ILE A 192 -12.42 3.83 -15.50
C ILE A 192 -13.65 3.31 -14.77
N VAL A 193 -13.40 2.39 -13.85
CA VAL A 193 -14.37 1.95 -12.86
C VAL A 193 -13.78 2.02 -11.45
N SER A 194 -14.66 2.03 -10.48
CA SER A 194 -14.36 2.15 -9.06
C SER A 194 -15.04 1.04 -8.27
N LEU A 195 -14.27 0.32 -7.46
CA LEU A 195 -14.76 -0.75 -6.57
C LEU A 195 -14.67 -0.32 -5.10
N PRO A 196 -15.49 -0.91 -4.20
CA PRO A 196 -15.48 -0.63 -2.78
C PRO A 196 -14.10 -0.67 -2.11
N LEU A 197 -13.65 0.47 -1.60
CA LEU A 197 -12.36 0.64 -0.94
C LEU A 197 -12.22 -0.24 0.31
N LEU A 198 -13.30 -0.42 1.06
CA LEU A 198 -13.28 -1.24 2.28
C LEU A 198 -12.99 -2.72 1.97
N THR A 199 -13.52 -3.25 0.86
CA THR A 199 -13.25 -4.62 0.43
C THR A 199 -11.78 -4.82 0.09
N TRP A 200 -11.19 -3.87 -0.64
CA TRP A 200 -9.75 -3.84 -0.88
C TRP A 200 -8.98 -3.76 0.43
N SER A 201 -9.31 -2.80 1.30
CA SER A 201 -8.60 -2.56 2.56
C SER A 201 -8.55 -3.81 3.45
N LYS A 202 -9.65 -4.56 3.55
CA LYS A 202 -9.73 -5.82 4.31
C LYS A 202 -8.77 -6.89 3.78
N ALA A 203 -8.64 -7.01 2.47
CA ALA A 203 -7.69 -7.94 1.86
C ALA A 203 -6.22 -7.59 2.16
N TYR A 204 -5.95 -6.35 2.55
CA TYR A 204 -4.64 -5.86 2.99
C TYR A 204 -4.51 -5.81 4.52
N GLY A 205 -5.47 -6.39 5.25
CA GLY A 205 -5.43 -6.47 6.72
C GLY A 205 -5.91 -5.23 7.45
N SER A 206 -6.56 -4.28 6.76
CA SER A 206 -7.17 -3.09 7.38
C SER A 206 -8.68 -3.28 7.53
N ASN A 207 -9.20 -3.00 8.72
CA ASN A 207 -10.66 -2.97 8.96
C ASN A 207 -11.31 -1.64 8.56
N ASP A 208 -10.49 -0.60 8.33
CA ASP A 208 -10.93 0.73 7.93
C ASP A 208 -10.52 1.03 6.48
N PRO A 209 -11.25 1.90 5.75
CA PRO A 209 -10.85 2.33 4.41
C PRO A 209 -9.46 2.97 4.41
N VAL A 210 -8.55 2.43 3.60
CA VAL A 210 -7.16 2.91 3.51
C VAL A 210 -7.05 4.06 2.52
N THR A 211 -6.58 5.21 3.00
CA THR A 211 -6.37 6.42 2.21
C THR A 211 -4.95 6.95 2.40
N TYR A 212 -4.53 7.88 1.55
CA TYR A 212 -3.26 8.58 1.71
C TYR A 212 -3.13 9.24 3.10
N PHE A 213 -4.23 9.76 3.65
CA PHE A 213 -4.20 10.56 4.89
C PHE A 213 -4.12 9.72 6.17
N ASN A 214 -4.74 8.55 6.20
CA ASN A 214 -4.76 7.72 7.41
C ASN A 214 -3.65 6.64 7.44
N ASN A 215 -3.22 6.14 6.28
CA ASN A 215 -2.16 5.13 6.20
C ASN A 215 -1.43 5.21 4.84
N PRO A 216 -0.51 6.19 4.65
CA PRO A 216 0.14 6.43 3.37
C PRO A 216 0.99 5.25 2.88
N GLY A 217 1.60 4.50 3.80
CA GLY A 217 2.42 3.33 3.45
C GLY A 217 1.58 2.20 2.84
N LEU A 218 0.47 1.84 3.50
CA LEU A 218 -0.43 0.82 2.98
C LEU A 218 -1.19 1.30 1.74
N TRP A 219 -1.59 2.57 1.71
CA TRP A 219 -2.21 3.18 0.53
C TRP A 219 -1.30 3.07 -0.69
N GLN A 220 -0.02 3.42 -0.56
CA GLN A 220 0.92 3.35 -1.68
C GLN A 220 1.08 1.92 -2.21
N GLN A 221 1.11 0.93 -1.30
CA GLN A 221 1.13 -0.47 -1.68
C GLN A 221 -0.16 -0.85 -2.44
N MET A 222 -1.33 -0.51 -1.91
CA MET A 222 -2.61 -0.80 -2.54
C MET A 222 -2.74 -0.13 -3.91
N VAL A 223 -2.33 1.13 -4.07
CA VAL A 223 -2.30 1.82 -5.37
C VAL A 223 -1.41 1.06 -6.36
N ASN A 224 -0.22 0.67 -5.92
CA ASN A 224 0.72 -0.07 -6.77
C ASN A 224 0.18 -1.42 -7.21
N ASP A 225 -0.69 -2.06 -6.43
CA ASP A 225 -1.24 -3.38 -6.70
C ASP A 225 -2.59 -3.34 -7.44
N ILE A 226 -3.44 -2.34 -7.17
CA ILE A 226 -4.84 -2.27 -7.62
C ILE A 226 -5.01 -1.36 -8.84
N CYS A 227 -4.38 -0.20 -8.86
CA CYS A 227 -4.64 0.80 -9.88
C CYS A 227 -4.17 0.32 -11.26
N GLY A 228 -5.04 0.48 -12.26
CA GLY A 228 -4.79 0.05 -13.63
C GLY A 228 -5.12 -1.41 -13.95
N LEU A 229 -5.63 -2.19 -12.98
CA LEU A 229 -6.13 -3.55 -13.25
C LEU A 229 -7.27 -3.51 -14.27
N GLU A 230 -7.17 -4.31 -15.33
CA GLU A 230 -8.16 -4.36 -16.41
C GLU A 230 -9.36 -5.21 -16.00
N VAL A 231 -10.56 -4.65 -16.19
CA VAL A 231 -11.84 -5.29 -15.93
C VAL A 231 -12.66 -5.28 -17.22
N ARG A 232 -13.16 -6.45 -17.58
CA ARG A 232 -14.22 -6.60 -18.58
C ARG A 232 -15.57 -6.41 -17.90
N VAL A 233 -16.28 -5.34 -18.24
CA VAL A 233 -17.59 -5.01 -17.68
C VAL A 233 -18.67 -5.37 -18.69
N THR A 234 -19.67 -6.15 -18.28
CA THR A 234 -20.81 -6.54 -19.11
C THR A 234 -22.11 -6.05 -18.48
N GLY A 235 -22.93 -5.37 -19.27
CA GLY A 235 -24.26 -4.89 -18.89
C GLY A 235 -25.24 -4.93 -20.06
N PRO A 236 -26.42 -4.30 -19.92
CA PRO A 236 -27.46 -4.29 -20.96
C PRO A 236 -26.99 -3.78 -22.34
N GLY A 237 -26.06 -2.83 -22.37
CA GLY A 237 -25.52 -2.26 -23.60
C GLY A 237 -24.36 -3.03 -24.23
N GLY A 238 -23.95 -4.15 -23.64
CA GLY A 238 -22.87 -5.00 -24.14
C GLY A 238 -21.69 -5.13 -23.18
N THR A 239 -20.52 -5.47 -23.75
CA THR A 239 -19.29 -5.73 -23.00
C THR A 239 -18.22 -4.72 -23.37
N PHE A 240 -17.61 -4.11 -22.35
CA PHE A 240 -16.66 -3.02 -22.46
C PHE A 240 -15.43 -3.30 -21.59
N MET A 241 -14.27 -2.75 -21.96
CA MET A 241 -13.07 -2.84 -21.14
C MET A 241 -12.89 -1.56 -20.32
N ALA A 242 -12.50 -1.71 -19.08
CA ALA A 242 -12.18 -0.59 -18.20
C ALA A 242 -10.94 -0.94 -17.37
N VAL A 243 -10.43 0.04 -16.65
CA VAL A 243 -9.42 -0.20 -15.61
C VAL A 243 -9.93 0.27 -14.25
N ILE A 244 -9.42 -0.32 -13.18
CA ILE A 244 -9.59 0.24 -11.83
C ILE A 244 -8.82 1.56 -11.79
N GLY A 245 -9.54 2.67 -11.92
CA GLY A 245 -8.99 4.02 -11.89
C GLY A 245 -9.21 4.73 -10.57
N ASP A 246 -10.11 4.20 -9.74
CA ASP A 246 -10.52 4.78 -8.46
C ASP A 246 -11.03 3.69 -7.50
N THR A 247 -11.36 4.09 -6.28
CA THR A 247 -12.09 3.27 -5.31
C THR A 247 -13.21 4.10 -4.67
N ASN A 248 -14.35 3.49 -4.36
CA ASN A 248 -15.49 4.19 -3.80
C ASN A 248 -15.72 3.84 -2.33
N GLU A 249 -16.43 4.70 -1.62
CA GLU A 249 -16.81 4.48 -0.22
C GLU A 249 -18.08 3.60 -0.08
N TRP A 250 -18.82 3.40 -1.17
CA TRP A 250 -20.10 2.71 -1.19
C TRP A 250 -19.94 1.21 -1.42
N TYR A 251 -20.36 0.39 -0.46
CA TYR A 251 -20.05 -1.05 -0.43
C TYR A 251 -20.83 -1.95 -1.41
N GLU A 252 -21.78 -1.43 -2.19
CA GLU A 252 -22.70 -2.27 -2.98
C GLU A 252 -22.64 -2.08 -4.51
N ASN A 253 -21.90 -1.08 -5.00
CA ASN A 253 -21.94 -0.70 -6.41
C ASN A 253 -20.54 -0.67 -7.07
N LEU A 254 -20.52 -0.89 -8.38
CA LEU A 254 -19.40 -0.55 -9.25
C LEU A 254 -19.70 0.83 -9.86
N ASP A 255 -18.93 1.86 -9.49
CA ASP A 255 -19.07 3.16 -10.15
C ASP A 255 -18.32 3.15 -11.47
N HIS A 256 -18.97 3.65 -12.51
CA HIS A 256 -18.44 3.76 -13.87
C HIS A 256 -18.36 5.22 -14.22
N ASN A 257 -17.31 5.61 -14.93
CA ASN A 257 -17.29 6.95 -15.48
C ASN A 257 -18.51 7.21 -16.37
N LEU A 258 -19.01 8.44 -16.40
CA LEU A 258 -20.31 8.81 -16.96
C LEU A 258 -20.55 8.26 -18.38
N HIS A 259 -19.61 8.42 -19.31
CA HIS A 259 -19.78 7.91 -20.67
C HIS A 259 -19.81 6.38 -20.72
N LEU A 260 -18.91 5.72 -19.98
CA LEU A 260 -18.91 4.27 -19.85
C LEU A 260 -20.23 3.78 -19.24
N ALA A 261 -20.74 4.45 -18.21
CA ALA A 261 -22.02 4.14 -17.58
C ALA A 261 -23.17 4.18 -18.60
N GLY A 262 -23.21 5.22 -19.44
CA GLY A 262 -24.18 5.33 -20.53
C GLY A 262 -24.11 4.17 -21.54
N LYS A 263 -22.89 3.78 -21.93
CA LYS A 263 -22.68 2.63 -22.84
C LYS A 263 -23.10 1.31 -22.18
N VAL A 264 -22.62 1.02 -20.98
CA VAL A 264 -22.88 -0.26 -20.28
C VAL A 264 -24.36 -0.42 -19.94
N SER A 265 -25.05 0.66 -19.58
CA SER A 265 -26.50 0.65 -19.30
C SER A 265 -27.37 0.51 -20.55
N GLY A 266 -26.79 0.59 -21.76
CA GLY A 266 -27.53 0.42 -23.02
C GLY A 266 -28.26 1.67 -23.49
N MET A 267 -27.84 2.86 -23.05
CA MET A 267 -28.41 4.11 -23.54
C MET A 267 -28.07 4.31 -25.03
N SER A 268 -29.02 4.88 -25.78
CA SER A 268 -28.85 5.22 -27.20
C SER A 268 -28.11 6.54 -27.44
N TYR A 269 -27.83 7.30 -26.39
CA TYR A 269 -27.15 8.60 -26.42
C TYR A 269 -26.09 8.69 -25.32
N THR A 270 -25.16 9.63 -25.47
CA THR A 270 -24.12 9.90 -24.45
C THR A 270 -24.72 10.77 -23.33
N PRO A 271 -24.73 10.30 -22.06
CA PRO A 271 -25.26 11.09 -20.96
C PRO A 271 -24.38 12.30 -20.68
N THR A 272 -25.00 13.42 -20.31
CA THR A 272 -24.35 14.67 -19.90
C THR A 272 -24.42 14.91 -18.39
N SER A 273 -25.19 14.10 -17.65
CA SER A 273 -25.25 14.12 -16.19
C SER A 273 -25.56 12.74 -15.64
N MET A 274 -25.17 12.49 -14.38
CA MET A 274 -25.38 11.20 -13.70
C MET A 274 -26.86 10.82 -13.61
N ASP A 275 -27.76 11.78 -13.39
CA ASP A 275 -29.20 11.54 -13.27
C ASP A 275 -29.86 10.99 -14.55
N GLN A 276 -29.19 11.09 -15.70
CA GLN A 276 -29.68 10.53 -16.96
C GLN A 276 -29.42 9.02 -17.08
N VAL A 277 -28.48 8.48 -16.31
CA VAL A 277 -28.10 7.07 -16.38
C VAL A 277 -29.09 6.26 -15.55
N PRO A 278 -29.90 5.38 -16.17
CA PRO A 278 -30.83 4.54 -15.42
C PRO A 278 -30.04 3.57 -14.55
N GLY A 279 -30.62 3.09 -13.45
CA GLY A 279 -30.01 2.00 -12.68
C GLY A 279 -29.86 0.73 -13.52
N PHE A 280 -28.69 0.10 -13.48
CA PHE A 280 -28.39 -1.12 -14.24
C PHE A 280 -27.62 -2.13 -13.40
N HIS A 281 -27.68 -3.39 -13.81
CA HIS A 281 -26.93 -4.49 -13.19
C HIS A 281 -25.78 -4.88 -14.12
N ILE A 282 -24.63 -5.19 -13.55
CA ILE A 282 -23.43 -5.56 -14.30
C ILE A 282 -22.81 -6.85 -13.80
N THR A 283 -22.00 -7.45 -14.66
CA THR A 283 -21.00 -8.45 -14.33
C THR A 283 -19.63 -7.89 -14.70
N GLY A 284 -18.68 -7.91 -13.76
CA GLY A 284 -17.28 -7.57 -14.00
C GLY A 284 -16.41 -8.82 -13.96
N THR A 285 -15.44 -8.91 -14.87
CA THR A 285 -14.42 -9.98 -14.86
C THR A 285 -13.03 -9.38 -15.01
N PHE A 286 -12.17 -9.59 -14.02
CA PHE A 286 -10.76 -9.22 -14.11
C PHE A 286 -10.06 -10.06 -15.19
N THR A 287 -9.23 -9.42 -16.02
CA THR A 287 -8.59 -10.10 -17.15
C THR A 287 -7.17 -10.55 -16.86
N GLY A 288 -6.61 -10.14 -15.71
CA GLY A 288 -5.20 -10.33 -15.35
C GLY A 288 -4.24 -9.33 -15.97
N LYS A 289 -4.71 -8.45 -16.86
CA LYS A 289 -3.89 -7.37 -17.39
C LYS A 289 -3.88 -6.18 -16.45
N LYS A 290 -2.78 -5.42 -16.52
CA LYS A 290 -2.59 -4.20 -15.76
C LYS A 290 -1.90 -3.14 -16.62
N TYR A 291 -2.43 -1.93 -16.58
CA TYR A 291 -1.89 -0.78 -17.30
C TYR A 291 -1.30 0.23 -16.33
N SER A 292 -0.27 0.95 -16.77
CA SER A 292 0.13 2.16 -16.07
C SER A 292 -0.83 3.28 -16.45
N ILE A 293 -1.58 3.80 -15.49
CA ILE A 293 -2.48 4.94 -15.66
C ILE A 293 -1.82 6.28 -15.29
N LYS A 294 -0.51 6.27 -15.03
CA LYS A 294 0.23 7.46 -14.60
C LYS A 294 0.19 8.57 -15.64
N GLY A 295 0.00 9.81 -15.18
CA GLY A 295 -0.15 10.96 -16.06
C GLY A 295 -1.44 10.92 -16.86
N SER A 296 -2.52 10.36 -16.27
CA SER A 296 -3.84 10.23 -16.91
C SER A 296 -3.84 9.41 -18.20
N ASN A 297 -2.91 8.45 -18.34
CA ASN A 297 -2.78 7.63 -19.54
C ASN A 297 -3.70 6.40 -19.49
N TYR A 298 -5.02 6.63 -19.55
CA TYR A 298 -6.00 5.55 -19.53
C TYR A 298 -6.09 4.85 -20.89
N PRO A 299 -6.13 3.50 -20.93
CA PRO A 299 -6.11 2.74 -22.19
C PRO A 299 -7.45 2.74 -22.95
N TYR A 300 -8.54 3.23 -22.33
CA TYR A 300 -9.89 3.20 -22.90
C TYR A 300 -10.57 4.56 -22.79
N LYS A 301 -11.35 4.89 -23.82
CA LYS A 301 -12.16 6.12 -23.92
C LYS A 301 -13.52 5.78 -24.52
N TYR A 302 -14.60 6.39 -24.02
CA TYR A 302 -15.99 6.10 -24.40
C TYR A 302 -16.84 7.33 -24.75
#